data_AF-A0A2S3WH18-F1
#
_entry.id   AF-A0A2S3WH18-F1
#
_cell.length_a   1.000
_cell.length_b   1.000
_cell.length_c   1.000
_cell.angle_alpha   90.00
_cell.angle_beta   90.00
_cell.angle_gamma   90.00
#
_symmetry.space_group_name_H-M   'P 1'
#
loop_
_entity.id
_entity.type
_entity.pdbx_description
1 polymer ?
#
loop_
_entity_poly.entity_id
_entity_poly.type
_entity_poly.pdbx_seq_one_letter_code
_entity_poly.pdbx_strand_id
1 'polypeptide(L)'
;MIISDKAGGDLAAFLRIKNSLHDSEVELHRYANTPLPVEQQEFFTGKAIDSQGSTDVLGLTTATLVSSPAALNDKRVLWLRDSYGTAMATLMAATFRETLQLHHNRASQQMLTELIDKFNPEYVIITHVERDVRGGFLTLRPVFEVSHSRDGFSAVSTAVAPQPHHLKATATPDQFAVDGIDPFVVFDLDRPTPTANVFRLMFELSCDSNQEQVPVQLYWHSEQSVFSEANSITVIARNGLNSLSLLANPAWANDAAVTQIRLDLADPAKCSNVAFRNVQLGIVH
;
A
#
# COMPACT_ATOMS: atom_id res chain seq x y z
N MET A 1 27.90 15.19 21.85
CA MET A 1 27.69 15.42 20.41
C MET A 1 28.96 16.07 19.92
N ILE A 2 29.71 15.41 19.05
CA ILE A 2 30.88 16.00 18.41
C ILE A 2 30.52 16.22 16.94
N ILE A 3 30.89 17.37 16.41
CA ILE A 3 30.79 17.67 15.00
C ILE A 3 32.20 17.46 14.43
N SER A 4 32.34 16.50 13.52
CA SER A 4 33.59 16.24 12.81
C SER A 4 33.46 16.68 11.37
N ASP A 5 34.44 17.44 10.87
CA ASP A 5 34.49 17.80 9.46
C ASP A 5 35.06 16.63 8.66
N LYS A 6 34.36 16.26 7.59
CA LYS A 6 34.81 15.26 6.61
C LYS A 6 34.78 15.83 5.21
N ALA A 7 35.73 15.37 4.39
CA ALA A 7 35.67 15.56 2.95
C ALA A 7 34.48 14.78 2.38
N GLY A 8 33.98 15.20 1.22
CA GLY A 8 32.82 14.55 0.59
C GLY A 8 32.97 13.02 0.43
N GLY A 9 31.86 12.30 0.56
CA GLY A 9 31.79 10.84 0.48
C GLY A 9 32.08 10.24 -0.91
N ASP A 10 31.72 8.97 -1.11
CA ASP A 10 32.07 8.20 -2.33
C ASP A 10 31.54 8.82 -3.62
N LEU A 11 30.34 9.42 -3.61
CA LEU A 11 29.81 10.13 -4.77
C LEU A 11 30.65 11.38 -5.11
N ALA A 12 31.08 12.13 -4.08
CA ALA A 12 31.94 13.29 -4.28
C ALA A 12 33.34 12.89 -4.79
N ALA A 13 33.84 11.73 -4.34
CA ALA A 13 35.07 11.14 -4.87
C ALA A 13 34.92 10.78 -6.35
N PHE A 14 33.83 10.11 -6.72
CA PHE A 14 33.52 9.74 -8.09
C PHE A 14 33.40 10.96 -9.02
N LEU A 15 32.72 12.01 -8.56
CA LEU A 15 32.55 13.26 -9.29
C LEU A 15 33.80 14.17 -9.26
N ARG A 16 34.88 13.75 -8.60
CA ARG A 16 36.14 14.50 -8.45
C ARG A 16 35.99 15.87 -7.77
N ILE A 17 34.98 16.02 -6.92
CA ILE A 17 34.71 17.25 -6.15
C ILE A 17 34.91 17.07 -4.64
N LYS A 18 35.40 15.90 -4.20
CA LYS A 18 35.63 15.57 -2.79
C LYS A 18 36.42 16.62 -2.01
N ASN A 19 37.41 17.26 -2.64
CA ASN A 19 38.26 18.26 -2.00
C ASN A 19 37.65 19.68 -2.03
N SER A 20 36.53 19.86 -2.73
CA SER A 20 35.79 21.12 -2.83
C SER A 20 34.52 21.12 -2.01
N LEU A 21 34.15 19.96 -1.43
CA LEU A 21 33.00 19.78 -0.56
C LEU A 21 33.46 19.54 0.87
N HIS A 22 32.77 20.19 1.80
CA HIS A 22 32.93 20.02 3.24
C HIS A 22 31.61 19.54 3.79
N ASP A 23 31.62 18.34 4.36
CA ASP A 23 30.50 17.77 5.10
C ASP A 23 30.83 17.82 6.60
N SER A 24 29.83 18.03 7.42
CA SER A 24 29.96 17.90 8.87
C SER A 24 29.15 16.69 9.34
N GLU A 25 29.81 15.77 10.03
CA GLU A 25 29.17 14.58 10.61
C GLU A 25 28.96 14.76 12.11
N VAL A 26 27.82 14.30 12.60
CA VAL A 26 27.46 14.42 14.02
C VAL A 26 27.61 13.06 14.69
N GLU A 27 28.59 12.94 15.59
CA GLU A 27 28.86 11.72 16.33
C GLU A 27 28.22 11.75 17.74
N LEU A 28 27.46 10.69 18.04
CA LEU A 28 26.80 10.48 19.33
C LEU A 28 27.62 9.55 20.23
N HIS A 29 28.66 10.09 20.89
CA HIS A 29 29.56 9.32 21.77
C HIS A 29 28.90 8.46 22.86
N ARG A 30 27.72 8.83 23.36
CA ARG A 30 27.05 8.09 24.46
C ARG A 30 26.62 6.68 24.03
N TYR A 31 26.36 6.45 22.74
CA TYR A 31 25.95 5.15 22.21
C TYR A 31 27.05 4.40 21.45
N ALA A 32 28.12 5.09 21.00
CA ALA A 32 29.22 4.47 20.28
C ALA A 32 30.11 3.55 21.16
N ASN A 33 30.17 3.79 22.48
CA ASN A 33 31.13 3.13 23.37
C ASN A 33 30.50 2.18 24.40
N THR A 34 29.18 1.97 24.37
CA THR A 34 28.51 1.04 25.29
C THR A 34 27.93 -0.10 24.45
N PRO A 35 28.52 -1.31 24.49
CA PRO A 35 27.98 -2.45 23.77
C PRO A 35 26.55 -2.70 24.24
N LEU A 36 25.59 -2.57 23.34
CA LEU A 36 24.20 -2.87 23.64
C LEU A 36 24.00 -4.36 23.41
N PRO A 37 23.66 -5.17 24.44
CA PRO A 37 23.43 -6.59 24.23
C PRO A 37 22.20 -6.75 23.33
N VAL A 38 22.42 -7.27 22.13
CA VAL A 38 21.37 -7.55 21.16
C VAL A 38 21.52 -8.94 20.59
N GLU A 39 20.38 -9.59 20.38
CA GLU A 39 20.28 -10.85 19.65
C GLU A 39 19.61 -10.57 18.31
N GLN A 40 20.14 -11.16 17.24
CA GLN A 40 19.58 -11.04 15.91
C GLN A 40 19.19 -12.42 15.37
N GLN A 41 18.01 -12.52 14.76
CA GLN A 41 17.57 -13.74 14.08
C GLN A 41 16.72 -13.43 12.86
N GLU A 42 16.76 -14.32 11.87
CA GLU A 42 15.80 -14.29 10.77
C GLU A 42 14.42 -14.69 11.30
N PHE A 43 13.40 -13.86 11.01
CA PHE A 43 12.13 -13.89 11.71
C PHE A 43 11.30 -15.15 11.46
N PHE A 44 11.27 -15.65 10.22
CA PHE A 44 10.42 -16.78 9.85
C PHE A 44 11.02 -18.13 10.25
N THR A 45 12.34 -18.25 10.16
CA THR A 45 13.08 -19.50 10.42
C THR A 45 13.61 -19.57 11.85
N GLY A 46 13.69 -18.44 12.57
CA GLY A 46 14.33 -18.34 13.88
C GLY A 46 15.85 -18.55 13.83
N LYS A 47 16.46 -18.55 12.63
CA LYS A 47 17.89 -18.77 12.48
C LYS A 47 18.65 -17.58 13.03
N ALA A 48 19.49 -17.82 14.04
CA ALA A 48 20.38 -16.81 14.59
C ALA A 48 21.27 -16.20 13.51
N ILE A 49 21.40 -14.87 13.54
CA ILE A 49 22.30 -14.09 12.70
C ILE A 49 23.46 -13.69 13.61
N ASP A 50 24.68 -14.13 13.28
CA ASP A 50 25.86 -13.76 14.05
C ASP A 50 26.15 -12.27 13.85
N SER A 51 25.78 -11.47 14.84
CA SER A 51 25.97 -10.03 14.86
C SER A 51 27.23 -9.59 15.60
N GLN A 52 27.92 -10.51 16.29
CA GLN A 52 29.02 -10.21 17.22
C GLN A 52 28.69 -9.07 18.22
N GLY A 53 27.41 -8.91 18.58
CA GLY A 53 26.94 -7.82 19.46
C GLY A 53 26.79 -6.46 18.77
N SER A 54 26.94 -6.39 17.44
CA SER A 54 26.62 -5.22 16.65
C SER A 54 25.11 -5.04 16.51
N THR A 55 24.66 -3.78 16.56
CA THR A 55 23.29 -3.40 16.20
C THR A 55 23.11 -3.24 14.69
N ASP A 56 24.20 -3.27 13.92
CA ASP A 56 24.15 -3.03 12.48
C ASP A 56 23.63 -4.27 11.76
N VAL A 57 22.46 -4.12 11.15
CA VAL A 57 21.95 -5.10 10.18
C VAL A 57 22.35 -4.61 8.79
N LEU A 58 23.51 -5.06 8.32
CA LEU A 58 24.02 -4.69 7.00
C LEU A 58 23.28 -5.49 5.92
N GLY A 59 22.63 -4.79 4.99
CA GLY A 59 21.90 -5.42 3.88
C GLY A 59 20.69 -6.23 4.33
N LEU A 60 19.56 -5.55 4.58
CA LEU A 60 18.27 -6.16 4.90
C LEU A 60 17.70 -6.96 3.72
N THR A 61 18.21 -8.16 3.52
CA THR A 61 17.71 -9.10 2.49
C THR A 61 16.52 -9.92 2.98
N THR A 62 16.37 -10.08 4.30
CA THR A 62 15.31 -10.85 4.96
C THR A 62 14.75 -10.08 6.16
N ALA A 63 13.56 -10.48 6.64
CA ALA A 63 12.97 -9.91 7.84
C ALA A 63 13.80 -10.34 9.07
N THR A 64 14.43 -9.37 9.73
CA THR A 64 15.37 -9.62 10.82
C THR A 64 14.80 -9.11 12.13
N LEU A 65 14.60 -9.99 13.10
CA LEU A 65 14.24 -9.61 14.45
C LEU A 65 15.50 -9.26 15.24
N VAL A 66 15.52 -8.07 15.82
CA VAL A 66 16.54 -7.63 16.77
C VAL A 66 15.89 -7.46 18.14
N SER A 67 16.38 -8.24 19.11
CA SER A 67 15.91 -8.24 20.48
C SER A 67 16.94 -7.57 21.40
N SER A 68 16.52 -6.57 22.17
CA SER A 68 17.39 -5.87 23.13
C SER A 68 16.84 -5.96 24.56
N PRO A 69 17.42 -6.82 25.42
CA PRO A 69 16.97 -6.97 26.79
C PRO A 69 17.08 -5.70 27.64
N ALA A 70 17.98 -4.79 27.27
CA ALA A 70 18.27 -3.55 27.98
C ALA A 70 17.54 -2.31 27.40
N ALA A 71 16.56 -2.52 26.51
CA ALA A 71 15.80 -1.44 25.90
C ALA A 71 15.02 -0.60 26.93
N LEU A 72 14.78 0.67 26.60
CA LEU A 72 14.05 1.63 27.44
C LEU A 72 12.56 1.29 27.64
N ASN A 73 11.97 0.47 26.78
CA ASN A 73 10.60 0.00 26.90
C ASN A 73 10.47 -1.45 26.38
N ASP A 74 9.30 -2.05 26.62
CA ASP A 74 8.93 -3.40 26.24
C ASP A 74 8.22 -3.50 24.89
N LYS A 75 8.26 -2.44 24.08
CA LYS A 75 7.46 -2.33 22.85
C LYS A 75 8.05 -3.13 21.69
N ARG A 76 7.13 -3.58 20.84
CA ARG A 76 7.40 -4.34 19.62
C ARG A 76 7.19 -3.45 18.40
N VAL A 77 8.23 -3.27 17.60
CA VAL A 77 8.22 -2.32 16.47
C VAL A 77 8.53 -3.04 15.15
N LEU A 78 7.64 -2.91 14.18
CA LEU A 78 7.95 -3.23 12.79
C LEU A 78 8.61 -2.01 12.16
N TRP A 79 9.87 -2.15 11.73
CA TRP A 79 10.65 -1.05 11.18
C TRP A 79 11.03 -1.33 9.72
N LEU A 80 10.37 -0.61 8.82
CA LEU A 80 10.63 -0.67 7.38
C LEU A 80 11.67 0.41 7.04
N ARG A 81 12.87 0.03 6.60
CA ARG A 81 13.97 0.99 6.38
C ARG A 81 14.79 0.69 5.14
N ASP A 82 15.40 1.71 4.56
CA ASP A 82 16.49 1.55 3.59
C ASP A 82 17.87 1.48 4.28
N SER A 83 18.93 1.63 3.51
CA SER A 83 20.30 1.72 4.00
C SER A 83 20.55 2.93 4.90
N TYR A 84 19.82 4.04 4.75
CA TYR A 84 19.97 5.23 5.61
C TYR A 84 19.49 4.97 7.03
N GLY A 85 18.50 4.11 7.21
CA GLY A 85 18.06 3.70 8.54
C GLY A 85 19.15 2.99 9.36
N THR A 86 20.24 2.51 8.76
CA THR A 86 21.34 1.84 9.48
C THR A 86 21.91 2.73 10.59
N ALA A 87 22.04 4.04 10.34
CA ALA A 87 22.54 5.00 11.33
C ALA A 87 21.65 5.11 12.58
N MET A 88 20.37 4.72 12.49
CA MET A 88 19.44 4.72 13.61
C MET A 88 19.36 3.38 14.35
N ALA A 89 20.01 2.32 13.85
CA ALA A 89 19.80 0.96 14.35
C ALA A 89 20.13 0.82 15.83
N THR A 90 21.23 1.42 16.30
CA THR A 90 21.59 1.44 17.72
C THR A 90 20.54 2.15 18.58
N LEU A 91 20.01 3.29 18.10
CA LEU A 91 18.99 4.04 18.83
C LEU A 91 17.67 3.27 18.90
N MET A 92 17.30 2.59 17.83
CA MET A 92 16.10 1.74 17.77
C MET A 92 16.22 0.56 18.75
N ALA A 93 17.37 -0.14 18.76
CA ALA A 93 17.63 -1.22 19.71
C ALA A 93 17.74 -0.74 21.17
N ALA A 94 18.30 0.45 21.41
CA ALA A 94 18.35 1.03 22.75
C ALA A 94 16.97 1.45 23.26
N THR A 95 16.05 1.81 22.35
CA THR A 95 14.73 2.32 22.71
C THR A 95 13.71 1.20 22.88
N PHE A 96 13.66 0.25 21.95
CA PHE A 96 12.58 -0.75 21.85
C PHE A 96 13.09 -2.17 22.10
N ARG A 97 12.31 -2.95 22.86
CA ARG A 97 12.66 -4.34 23.23
C ARG A 97 12.79 -5.24 22.01
N GLU A 98 11.88 -5.12 21.05
CA GLU A 98 11.90 -5.90 19.81
C GLU A 98 11.73 -4.98 18.62
N THR A 99 12.67 -5.06 17.67
CA THR A 99 12.57 -4.38 16.38
C THR A 99 12.67 -5.39 15.25
N LEU A 100 11.57 -5.58 14.51
CA LEU A 100 11.53 -6.40 13.31
C LEU A 100 11.86 -5.53 12.11
N GLN A 101 13.02 -5.72 11.51
CA GLN A 101 13.56 -4.88 10.45
C GLN A 101 13.36 -5.53 9.09
N LEU A 102 12.88 -4.76 8.11
CA LEU A 102 12.78 -5.20 6.71
C LEU A 102 13.07 -4.03 5.77
N HIS A 103 13.72 -4.32 4.63
CA HIS A 103 13.85 -3.30 3.60
C HIS A 103 12.50 -3.01 2.95
N HIS A 104 12.05 -1.75 2.95
CA HIS A 104 10.71 -1.41 2.45
C HIS A 104 10.47 -1.88 0.99
N ASN A 105 11.46 -1.75 0.09
CA ASN A 105 11.38 -2.27 -1.29
C ASN A 105 11.27 -3.81 -1.42
N ARG A 106 11.40 -4.56 -0.33
CA ARG A 106 11.20 -6.02 -0.29
C ARG A 106 9.84 -6.41 0.29
N ALA A 107 9.13 -5.46 0.89
CA ALA A 107 7.85 -5.69 1.52
C ALA A 107 6.75 -5.78 0.46
N SER A 108 6.21 -6.97 0.23
CA SER A 108 4.95 -7.15 -0.49
C SER A 108 3.77 -6.97 0.47
N GLN A 109 2.56 -6.73 -0.05
CA GLN A 109 1.34 -6.66 0.75
C GLN A 109 1.14 -7.93 1.58
N GLN A 110 1.28 -9.12 0.97
CA GLN A 110 1.18 -10.40 1.66
C GLN A 110 2.21 -10.54 2.78
N MET A 111 3.47 -10.15 2.53
CA MET A 111 4.53 -10.21 3.55
C MET A 111 4.24 -9.24 4.69
N LEU A 112 3.77 -8.02 4.42
CA LEU A 112 3.40 -7.07 5.47
C LEU A 112 2.26 -7.58 6.33
N THR A 113 1.20 -8.13 5.73
CA THR A 113 0.11 -8.77 6.47
C THR A 113 0.63 -9.89 7.36
N GLU A 114 1.47 -10.78 6.81
CA GLU A 114 2.04 -11.88 7.59
C GLU A 114 2.94 -11.42 8.73
N LEU A 115 3.76 -10.38 8.51
CA LEU A 115 4.59 -9.78 9.55
C LEU A 115 3.70 -9.14 10.63
N ILE A 116 2.67 -8.38 10.27
CA ILE A 116 1.76 -7.76 11.23
C ILE A 116 1.03 -8.83 12.05
N ASP A 117 0.50 -9.87 11.41
CA ASP A 117 -0.27 -10.91 12.08
C ASP A 117 0.61 -11.75 13.03
N LYS A 118 1.80 -12.17 12.57
CA LYS A 118 2.70 -13.02 13.37
C LYS A 118 3.49 -12.24 14.41
N PHE A 119 4.01 -11.08 14.03
CA PHE A 119 4.80 -10.24 14.92
C PHE A 119 3.93 -9.38 15.81
N ASN A 120 2.67 -9.08 15.47
CA ASN A 120 1.78 -8.23 16.27
C ASN A 120 2.48 -6.96 16.83
N PRO A 121 3.00 -6.08 15.95
CA PRO A 121 3.70 -4.87 16.37
C PRO A 121 2.74 -3.85 16.98
N GLU A 122 3.24 -3.09 17.96
CA GLU A 122 2.52 -1.93 18.52
C GLU A 122 2.77 -0.65 17.72
N TYR A 123 3.93 -0.57 17.06
CA TYR A 123 4.28 0.53 16.17
C TYR A 123 4.81 0.01 14.84
N VAL A 124 4.42 0.70 13.77
CA VAL A 124 5.05 0.56 12.46
C VAL A 124 5.80 1.87 12.18
N ILE A 125 7.11 1.78 12.01
CA ILE A 125 7.96 2.92 11.68
C ILE A 125 8.52 2.71 10.28
N ILE A 126 8.45 3.75 9.46
CA ILE A 126 9.00 3.74 8.11
C ILE A 126 10.08 4.81 8.03
N THR A 127 11.31 4.39 7.73
CA THR A 127 12.43 5.30 7.45
C THR A 127 12.72 5.26 5.96
N HIS A 128 12.65 6.42 5.33
CA HIS A 128 12.79 6.55 3.90
C HIS A 128 13.40 7.91 3.55
N VAL A 129 14.23 7.95 2.51
CA VAL A 129 14.79 9.22 2.03
C VAL A 129 13.77 9.99 1.19
N GLU A 130 13.63 11.29 1.45
CA GLU A 130 12.63 12.15 0.81
C GLU A 130 12.65 12.05 -0.74
N ARG A 131 13.85 12.02 -1.33
CA ARG A 131 14.02 11.93 -2.78
C ARG A 131 13.44 10.66 -3.41
N ASP A 132 13.26 9.59 -2.63
CA ASP A 132 12.75 8.30 -3.10
C ASP A 132 11.28 8.09 -2.69
N VAL A 133 10.61 9.06 -2.05
CA VAL A 133 9.21 8.93 -1.59
C VAL A 133 8.23 8.58 -2.73
N ARG A 134 8.61 8.88 -3.98
CA ARG A 134 7.84 8.51 -5.19
C ARG A 134 8.19 7.11 -5.72
N GLY A 135 9.23 6.48 -5.19
CA GLY A 135 9.72 5.15 -5.52
C GLY A 135 8.85 4.07 -4.92
N GLY A 136 8.03 3.44 -5.76
CA GLY A 136 7.37 2.15 -5.55
C GLY A 136 6.65 1.97 -4.21
N PHE A 137 7.37 1.61 -3.15
CA PHE A 137 6.80 1.15 -1.88
C PHE A 137 5.71 2.09 -1.30
N LEU A 138 5.95 3.40 -1.26
CA LEU A 138 4.98 4.38 -0.74
C LEU A 138 3.95 4.85 -1.77
N THR A 139 4.11 4.49 -3.04
CA THR A 139 3.20 4.85 -4.14
C THR A 139 2.35 3.67 -4.62
N LEU A 140 2.68 2.45 -4.21
CA LEU A 140 1.87 1.26 -4.44
C LEU A 140 0.55 1.40 -3.67
N ARG A 141 -0.55 1.38 -4.42
CA ARG A 141 -1.89 1.27 -3.85
C ARG A 141 -2.11 -0.16 -3.37
N PRO A 142 -2.78 -0.37 -2.23
CA PRO A 142 -3.20 -1.71 -1.82
C PRO A 142 -4.06 -2.31 -2.94
N VAL A 143 -3.72 -3.51 -3.37
CA VAL A 143 -4.52 -4.24 -4.35
C VAL A 143 -5.50 -5.10 -3.58
N PHE A 144 -6.78 -4.93 -3.86
CA PHE A 144 -7.84 -5.68 -3.22
C PHE A 144 -8.17 -6.93 -4.03
N GLU A 145 -8.43 -8.04 -3.33
CA GLU A 145 -8.79 -9.30 -3.97
C GLU A 145 -10.14 -9.20 -4.68
N VAL A 146 -10.19 -9.73 -5.89
CA VAL A 146 -11.39 -9.85 -6.72
C VAL A 146 -11.77 -11.32 -6.78
N SER A 147 -13.01 -11.64 -6.44
CA SER A 147 -13.61 -12.94 -6.69
C SER A 147 -14.48 -12.90 -7.94
N HIS A 148 -14.68 -14.05 -8.58
CA HIS A 148 -15.42 -14.17 -9.85
C HIS A 148 -16.69 -15.03 -9.70
N SER A 149 -17.18 -15.20 -8.48
CA SER A 149 -18.41 -15.95 -8.19
C SER A 149 -19.53 -15.03 -7.69
N ARG A 150 -20.77 -15.44 -7.95
CA ARG A 150 -22.01 -14.86 -7.39
C ARG A 150 -22.51 -15.64 -6.17
N ASP A 151 -21.82 -16.70 -5.75
CA ASP A 151 -22.30 -17.59 -4.68
C ASP A 151 -22.64 -16.81 -3.41
N GLY A 152 -23.86 -17.03 -2.92
CA GLY A 152 -24.38 -16.37 -1.71
C GLY A 152 -24.67 -14.88 -1.85
N PHE A 153 -24.48 -14.25 -3.01
CA PHE A 153 -24.70 -12.82 -3.19
C PHE A 153 -26.18 -12.45 -3.33
N SER A 154 -26.63 -11.52 -2.49
CA SER A 154 -27.95 -10.88 -2.57
C SER A 154 -27.78 -9.38 -2.81
N ALA A 155 -28.32 -8.88 -3.92
CA ALA A 155 -28.30 -7.45 -4.21
C ALA A 155 -29.22 -6.68 -3.26
N VAL A 156 -28.70 -5.61 -2.67
CA VAL A 156 -29.40 -4.65 -1.82
C VAL A 156 -29.78 -3.40 -2.62
N SER A 157 -28.88 -2.98 -3.54
CA SER A 157 -29.10 -1.85 -4.44
C SER A 157 -28.43 -2.12 -5.79
N THR A 158 -28.99 -1.55 -6.84
CA THR A 158 -28.49 -1.68 -8.22
C THR A 158 -28.21 -0.30 -8.79
N ALA A 159 -27.12 -0.20 -9.53
CA ALA A 159 -26.79 0.98 -10.30
C ALA A 159 -27.82 1.25 -11.40
N VAL A 160 -28.15 2.52 -11.58
CA VAL A 160 -29.03 3.04 -12.63
C VAL A 160 -28.31 4.17 -13.35
N ALA A 161 -28.71 4.42 -14.60
CA ALA A 161 -28.30 5.57 -15.40
C ALA A 161 -26.77 5.79 -15.46
N PRO A 162 -26.02 5.03 -16.28
CA PRO A 162 -24.59 5.27 -16.47
C PRO A 162 -24.35 6.67 -17.07
N GLN A 163 -23.49 7.44 -16.43
CA GLN A 163 -23.00 8.74 -16.88
C GLN A 163 -21.54 8.57 -17.34
N PRO A 164 -21.29 8.43 -18.65
CA PRO A 164 -19.94 8.22 -19.18
C PRO A 164 -19.15 9.53 -19.24
N HIS A 165 -17.87 9.48 -18.86
CA HIS A 165 -16.91 10.57 -18.97
C HIS A 165 -15.67 10.10 -19.71
N HIS A 166 -15.19 10.90 -20.67
CA HIS A 166 -14.12 10.52 -21.62
C HIS A 166 -14.40 9.19 -22.36
N LEU A 167 -15.70 8.94 -22.56
CA LEU A 167 -16.26 7.73 -23.14
C LEU A 167 -17.37 8.15 -24.11
N LYS A 168 -17.39 7.57 -25.32
CA LYS A 168 -18.42 7.80 -26.33
C LYS A 168 -19.25 6.55 -26.53
N ALA A 169 -20.58 6.71 -26.66
CA ALA A 169 -21.47 5.60 -26.96
C ALA A 169 -21.09 4.92 -28.28
N THR A 170 -21.18 3.59 -28.32
CA THR A 170 -20.97 2.80 -29.54
C THR A 170 -22.30 2.30 -30.11
N ALA A 171 -22.24 1.55 -31.22
CA ALA A 171 -23.42 0.88 -31.77
C ALA A 171 -23.95 -0.26 -30.86
N THR A 172 -23.11 -0.78 -29.97
CA THR A 172 -23.49 -1.82 -29.02
C THR A 172 -24.06 -1.15 -27.75
N PRO A 173 -25.27 -1.55 -27.29
CA PRO A 173 -25.83 -1.02 -26.05
C PRO A 173 -24.90 -1.22 -24.85
N ASP A 174 -24.83 -0.20 -24.00
CA ASP A 174 -24.02 -0.16 -22.77
C ASP A 174 -22.51 -0.37 -22.97
N GLN A 175 -22.01 -0.27 -24.19
CA GLN A 175 -20.59 -0.27 -24.53
C GLN A 175 -20.15 1.11 -24.99
N PHE A 176 -19.02 1.54 -24.47
CA PHE A 176 -18.42 2.84 -24.72
C PHE A 176 -17.03 2.71 -25.33
N ALA A 177 -16.72 3.54 -26.31
CA ALA A 177 -15.37 3.71 -26.84
C ALA A 177 -14.62 4.76 -26.01
N VAL A 178 -13.36 4.50 -25.67
CA VAL A 178 -12.49 5.45 -24.97
C VAL A 178 -12.17 6.62 -25.90
N ASP A 179 -12.47 7.84 -25.43
CA ASP A 179 -12.34 9.09 -26.19
C ASP A 179 -11.45 10.13 -25.48
N GLY A 180 -10.93 9.82 -24.30
CA GLY A 180 -10.05 10.72 -23.56
C GLY A 180 -9.07 9.97 -22.65
N ILE A 181 -8.30 10.75 -21.88
CA ILE A 181 -7.17 10.24 -21.09
C ILE A 181 -7.56 9.66 -19.71
N ASP A 182 -8.80 9.91 -19.26
CA ASP A 182 -9.29 9.50 -17.95
C ASP A 182 -10.73 8.97 -18.06
N PRO A 183 -10.95 7.78 -18.66
CA PRO A 183 -12.28 7.22 -18.87
C PRO A 183 -12.89 6.62 -17.60
N PHE A 184 -14.10 7.06 -17.27
CA PHE A 184 -14.86 6.53 -16.15
C PHE A 184 -16.37 6.60 -16.40
N VAL A 185 -17.12 5.80 -15.65
CA VAL A 185 -18.59 5.83 -15.63
C VAL A 185 -19.05 6.07 -14.20
N VAL A 186 -19.90 7.09 -14.01
CA VAL A 186 -20.62 7.32 -12.76
C VAL A 186 -21.98 6.67 -12.85
N PHE A 187 -22.37 5.98 -11.79
CA PHE A 187 -23.64 5.30 -11.65
C PHE A 187 -24.38 5.86 -10.44
N ASP A 188 -25.61 6.30 -10.65
CA ASP A 188 -26.52 6.55 -9.54
C ASP A 188 -27.00 5.21 -8.98
N LEU A 189 -27.24 5.12 -7.68
CA LEU A 189 -27.89 3.95 -7.09
C LEU A 189 -29.41 4.13 -7.12
N ASP A 190 -30.14 3.03 -7.29
CA ASP A 190 -31.61 3.02 -7.27
C ASP A 190 -32.21 3.56 -5.96
N ARG A 191 -31.40 3.55 -4.88
CA ARG A 191 -31.71 4.15 -3.58
C ARG A 191 -30.41 4.49 -2.82
N PRO A 192 -30.42 5.49 -1.92
CA PRO A 192 -29.36 5.64 -0.93
C PRO A 192 -29.19 4.34 -0.13
N THR A 193 -27.96 3.82 -0.11
CA THR A 193 -27.67 2.47 0.38
C THR A 193 -26.80 2.52 1.62
N PRO A 194 -27.33 2.10 2.79
CA PRO A 194 -26.55 2.07 4.02
C PRO A 194 -25.36 1.12 3.93
N THR A 195 -24.16 1.62 4.25
CA THR A 195 -22.91 0.86 4.17
C THR A 195 -22.82 -0.24 5.23
N ALA A 196 -23.47 -0.04 6.39
CA ALA A 196 -23.47 -0.97 7.52
C ALA A 196 -23.96 -2.38 7.16
N ASN A 197 -24.80 -2.51 6.13
CA ASN A 197 -25.39 -3.76 5.68
C ASN A 197 -24.97 -4.14 4.27
N VAL A 198 -23.91 -3.55 3.73
CA VAL A 198 -23.40 -3.84 2.39
C VAL A 198 -21.92 -4.07 2.46
N PHE A 199 -21.49 -5.26 2.03
CA PHE A 199 -20.11 -5.69 2.17
C PHE A 199 -19.45 -5.98 0.83
N ARG A 200 -20.24 -6.04 -0.24
CA ARG A 200 -19.75 -6.34 -1.58
C ARG A 200 -20.31 -5.44 -2.65
N LEU A 201 -19.47 -5.19 -3.65
CA LEU A 201 -19.84 -4.65 -4.94
C LEU A 201 -19.59 -5.69 -6.02
N MET A 202 -20.56 -5.89 -6.89
CA MET A 202 -20.46 -6.76 -8.06
C MET A 202 -20.65 -5.97 -9.33
N PHE A 203 -19.93 -6.34 -10.37
CA PHE A 203 -20.10 -5.79 -11.72
C PHE A 203 -19.59 -6.76 -12.77
N GLU A 204 -20.08 -6.61 -13.99
CA GLU A 204 -19.56 -7.28 -15.17
C GLU A 204 -18.71 -6.29 -15.98
N LEU A 205 -17.49 -6.70 -16.31
CA LEU A 205 -16.59 -5.94 -17.17
C LEU A 205 -16.54 -6.59 -18.55
N SER A 206 -16.68 -5.78 -19.60
CA SER A 206 -16.25 -6.15 -20.94
C SER A 206 -15.24 -5.14 -21.42
N CYS A 207 -14.08 -5.62 -21.79
CA CYS A 207 -12.95 -4.87 -22.31
C CYS A 207 -12.42 -5.61 -23.54
N ASP A 208 -12.21 -4.90 -24.64
CA ASP A 208 -11.70 -5.46 -25.90
C ASP A 208 -10.19 -5.76 -25.90
N SER A 209 -9.53 -5.62 -24.75
CA SER A 209 -8.13 -5.98 -24.58
C SER A 209 -7.90 -7.48 -24.71
N ASN A 210 -6.77 -7.86 -25.31
CA ASN A 210 -6.24 -9.24 -25.24
C ASN A 210 -5.66 -9.58 -23.85
N GLN A 211 -5.69 -8.64 -22.90
CA GLN A 211 -5.23 -8.85 -21.53
C GLN A 211 -6.32 -9.50 -20.68
N GLU A 212 -5.97 -10.51 -19.90
CA GLU A 212 -6.89 -11.11 -18.92
C GLU A 212 -7.14 -10.20 -17.71
N GLN A 213 -6.29 -9.19 -17.50
CA GLN A 213 -6.27 -8.34 -16.31
C GLN A 213 -6.42 -6.88 -16.69
N VAL A 214 -7.42 -6.22 -16.11
CA VAL A 214 -7.77 -4.83 -16.36
C VAL A 214 -7.79 -4.07 -15.03
N PRO A 215 -6.85 -3.15 -14.80
CA PRO A 215 -6.87 -2.30 -13.60
C PRO A 215 -8.10 -1.38 -13.60
N VAL A 216 -8.90 -1.47 -12.55
CA VAL A 216 -10.10 -0.67 -12.35
C VAL A 216 -10.02 -0.01 -10.98
N GLN A 217 -10.40 1.26 -10.88
CA GLN A 217 -10.57 1.94 -9.60
C GLN A 217 -12.05 2.20 -9.36
N LEU A 218 -12.52 1.70 -8.22
CA LEU A 218 -13.86 1.94 -7.70
C LEU A 218 -13.82 3.14 -6.76
N TYR A 219 -14.76 4.06 -6.92
CA TYR A 219 -15.04 5.14 -5.98
C TYR A 219 -16.50 5.11 -5.54
N TRP A 220 -16.77 5.67 -4.37
CA TRP A 220 -18.13 5.89 -3.90
C TRP A 220 -18.32 7.32 -3.40
N HIS A 221 -19.58 7.76 -3.39
CA HIS A 221 -20.01 9.08 -2.95
C HIS A 221 -21.21 8.96 -2.02
N SER A 222 -21.24 9.77 -0.97
CA SER A 222 -22.34 9.90 -0.02
C SER A 222 -22.71 11.38 0.15
N GLU A 223 -23.71 11.68 0.98
CA GLU A 223 -23.97 13.09 1.36
C GLU A 223 -22.79 13.74 2.12
N GLN A 224 -21.96 12.93 2.77
CA GLN A 224 -20.84 13.39 3.61
C GLN A 224 -19.49 13.26 2.93
N SER A 225 -19.44 12.57 1.78
CA SER A 225 -18.18 12.20 1.14
C SER A 225 -18.25 12.34 -0.36
N VAL A 226 -17.22 12.99 -0.91
CA VAL A 226 -17.04 13.15 -2.35
C VAL A 226 -16.19 12.01 -2.91
N PHE A 227 -16.24 11.79 -4.22
CA PHE A 227 -15.28 10.94 -4.90
C PHE A 227 -13.86 11.43 -4.60
N SER A 228 -13.08 10.60 -3.91
CA SER A 228 -11.72 10.91 -3.50
C SER A 228 -10.92 9.62 -3.33
N GLU A 229 -9.60 9.73 -3.35
CA GLU A 229 -8.71 8.57 -3.14
C GLU A 229 -8.96 7.87 -1.79
N ALA A 230 -9.37 8.63 -0.76
CA ALA A 230 -9.74 8.07 0.54
C ALA A 230 -10.96 7.14 0.45
N ASN A 231 -11.88 7.42 -0.48
CA ASN A 231 -13.11 6.68 -0.73
C ASN A 231 -13.01 5.87 -2.02
N SER A 232 -11.91 5.13 -2.16
CA SER A 232 -11.64 4.34 -3.34
C SER A 232 -10.98 2.99 -3.07
N ILE A 233 -11.14 2.07 -4.00
CA ILE A 233 -10.55 0.73 -3.98
C ILE A 233 -9.99 0.48 -5.39
N THR A 234 -8.69 0.20 -5.51
CA THR A 234 -8.08 -0.22 -6.77
C THR A 234 -8.01 -1.75 -6.85
N VAL A 235 -8.47 -2.31 -7.97
CA VAL A 235 -8.59 -3.76 -8.18
C VAL A 235 -8.05 -4.15 -9.55
N ILE A 236 -7.62 -5.40 -9.67
CA ILE A 236 -7.31 -6.02 -10.95
C ILE A 236 -8.53 -6.85 -11.36
N ALA A 237 -9.39 -6.26 -12.18
CA ALA A 237 -10.59 -6.91 -12.70
C ALA A 237 -10.25 -7.80 -13.91
N ARG A 238 -11.20 -8.66 -14.29
CA ARG A 238 -11.13 -9.46 -15.51
C ARG A 238 -12.40 -9.30 -16.31
N ASN A 239 -12.36 -9.64 -17.60
CA ASN A 239 -13.57 -9.75 -18.41
C ASN A 239 -14.56 -10.75 -17.77
N GLY A 240 -15.84 -10.40 -17.79
CA GLY A 240 -16.91 -11.12 -17.10
C GLY A 240 -17.16 -10.59 -15.69
N LEU A 241 -17.58 -11.49 -14.79
CA LEU A 241 -18.04 -11.14 -13.45
C LEU A 241 -16.88 -10.81 -12.50
N ASN A 242 -17.02 -9.72 -11.76
CA ASN A 242 -16.12 -9.28 -10.71
C ASN A 242 -16.91 -8.99 -9.43
N SER A 243 -16.41 -9.47 -8.29
CA SER A 243 -17.03 -9.32 -6.97
C SER A 243 -15.96 -8.92 -5.97
N LEU A 244 -16.15 -7.73 -5.39
CA LEU A 244 -15.20 -7.01 -4.56
C LEU A 244 -15.69 -6.96 -3.11
N SER A 245 -14.77 -7.12 -2.15
CA SER A 245 -15.05 -6.83 -0.74
C SER A 245 -14.85 -5.34 -0.47
N LEU A 246 -15.91 -4.67 -0.02
CA LEU A 246 -15.87 -3.25 0.34
C LEU A 246 -15.30 -3.04 1.75
N LEU A 247 -15.40 -4.06 2.60
CA LEU A 247 -14.80 -4.08 3.95
C LEU A 247 -13.28 -3.99 3.94
N ALA A 248 -12.65 -4.17 2.78
CA ALA A 248 -11.22 -4.07 2.66
C ALA A 248 -10.70 -2.62 2.76
N ASN A 249 -11.56 -1.62 2.49
CA ASN A 249 -11.26 -0.22 2.79
C ASN A 249 -12.10 0.25 4.00
N PRO A 250 -11.49 0.56 5.16
CA PRO A 250 -12.21 1.05 6.34
C PRO A 250 -13.05 2.30 6.09
N ALA A 251 -12.71 3.13 5.09
CA ALA A 251 -13.48 4.32 4.74
C ALA A 251 -14.91 3.98 4.29
N TRP A 252 -15.17 2.76 3.78
CA TRP A 252 -16.51 2.32 3.42
C TRP A 252 -17.48 2.40 4.61
N ALA A 253 -17.03 2.01 5.80
CA ALA A 253 -17.87 1.99 7.01
C ALA A 253 -18.13 3.39 7.59
N ASN A 254 -17.41 4.42 7.12
CA ASN A 254 -17.56 5.79 7.62
C ASN A 254 -18.76 6.51 7.01
N ASP A 255 -19.22 6.08 5.84
CA ASP A 255 -20.33 6.70 5.13
C ASP A 255 -21.68 6.16 5.60
N ALA A 256 -22.62 7.04 5.97
CA ALA A 256 -23.95 6.61 6.44
C ALA A 256 -24.76 5.90 5.34
N ALA A 257 -24.78 6.46 4.13
CA ALA A 257 -25.43 5.88 2.96
C ALA A 257 -24.77 6.36 1.67
N VAL A 258 -24.39 5.42 0.80
CA VAL A 258 -23.83 5.71 -0.52
C VAL A 258 -24.95 5.96 -1.52
N THR A 259 -24.76 6.94 -2.39
CA THR A 259 -25.73 7.32 -3.42
C THR A 259 -25.22 7.11 -4.83
N GLN A 260 -23.90 7.13 -5.03
CA GLN A 260 -23.29 6.93 -6.34
C GLN A 260 -22.03 6.07 -6.25
N ILE A 261 -21.79 5.35 -7.35
CA ILE A 261 -20.59 4.55 -7.59
C ILE A 261 -19.92 5.07 -8.85
N ARG A 262 -18.60 5.21 -8.83
CA ARG A 262 -17.80 5.55 -10.01
C ARG A 262 -16.79 4.46 -10.30
N LEU A 263 -16.72 4.01 -11.55
CA LEU A 263 -15.79 3.00 -12.02
C LEU A 263 -14.86 3.60 -13.07
N ASP A 264 -13.57 3.60 -12.76
CA ASP A 264 -12.52 4.19 -13.59
C ASP A 264 -11.71 3.08 -14.23
N LEU A 265 -11.42 3.24 -15.53
CA LEU A 265 -10.48 2.40 -16.23
C LEU A 265 -9.08 3.05 -16.12
N ALA A 266 -8.20 2.44 -15.31
CA ALA A 266 -6.91 3.05 -14.97
C ALA A 266 -5.85 2.97 -16.09
N ASP A 267 -6.07 2.14 -17.12
CA ASP A 267 -5.18 2.06 -18.29
C ASP A 267 -5.98 2.16 -19.61
N PRO A 268 -6.34 3.39 -20.04
CA PRO A 268 -7.13 3.63 -21.24
C PRO A 268 -6.48 3.10 -22.52
N ALA A 269 -5.14 3.04 -22.58
CA ALA A 269 -4.41 2.61 -23.75
C ALA A 269 -4.60 1.11 -24.06
N LYS A 270 -5.04 0.33 -23.07
CA LYS A 270 -5.20 -1.12 -23.20
C LYS A 270 -6.63 -1.57 -23.47
N CYS A 271 -7.62 -0.69 -23.34
CA CYS A 271 -9.03 -1.02 -23.51
C CYS A 271 -9.69 0.07 -24.37
N SER A 272 -9.87 -0.21 -25.66
CA SER A 272 -10.43 0.80 -26.57
C SER A 272 -11.96 0.85 -26.47
N ASN A 273 -12.59 -0.27 -26.12
CA ASN A 273 -14.02 -0.38 -25.87
C ASN A 273 -14.26 -1.03 -24.51
N VAL A 274 -15.05 -0.37 -23.66
CA VAL A 274 -15.36 -0.79 -22.31
C VAL A 274 -16.86 -0.80 -22.04
N ALA A 275 -17.33 -1.79 -21.27
CA ALA A 275 -18.66 -1.82 -20.70
C ALA A 275 -18.58 -2.26 -19.24
N PHE A 276 -19.20 -1.48 -18.36
CA PHE A 276 -19.47 -1.86 -16.97
C PHE A 276 -20.96 -2.13 -16.85
N ARG A 277 -21.35 -3.36 -16.53
CA ARG A 277 -22.75 -3.82 -16.49
C ARG A 277 -23.08 -4.43 -15.14
N ASN A 278 -24.38 -4.53 -14.85
CA ASN A 278 -24.89 -5.21 -13.66
C ASN A 278 -24.17 -4.77 -12.37
N VAL A 279 -23.90 -3.46 -12.24
CA VAL A 279 -23.23 -2.91 -11.07
C VAL A 279 -24.22 -2.94 -9.90
N GLN A 280 -23.88 -3.70 -8.85
CA GLN A 280 -24.77 -4.01 -7.74
C GLN A 280 -24.01 -3.94 -6.42
N LEU A 281 -24.67 -3.37 -5.40
CA LEU A 281 -24.24 -3.42 -4.01
C LEU A 281 -25.02 -4.52 -3.29
N GLY A 282 -24.36 -5.29 -2.44
CA GLY A 282 -25.03 -6.36 -1.72
C GLY A 282 -24.26 -6.99 -0.57
N ILE A 283 -24.83 -8.10 -0.11
CA ILE A 283 -24.33 -8.94 0.97
C ILE A 283 -24.01 -10.34 0.44
N VAL A 284 -23.18 -11.07 1.17
CA VAL A 284 -22.95 -12.50 0.96
C VAL A 284 -23.43 -13.25 2.20
N HIS A 285 -24.23 -14.29 1.98
CA HIS A 285 -24.78 -15.17 3.01
C HIS A 285 -23.90 -16.41 3.26
#